data_AF-A0A1F5B2M6-F1
#
_entry.id   AF-A0A1F5B2M6-F1
#
_cell.length_a   1.000
_cell.length_b   1.000
_cell.length_c   1.000
_cell.angle_alpha   90.00
_cell.angle_beta   90.00
_cell.angle_gamma   90.00
#
_symmetry.space_group_name_H-M   'P 1'
#
loop_
_entity.id
_entity.type
_entity.pdbx_description
1 polymer ?
#
loop_
_entity_poly.entity_id
_entity_poly.type
_entity_poly.pdbx_seq_one_letter_code
_entity_poly.pdbx_strand_id
1 'polypeptide(L)'
;MNRQRTGEQRGATLIILIMVIAFLLAIGMLVLHITGTGPEVAGNIRLQEQAFNAAEAGFDSAWTQIEGSFVGAGWTNFDGHYITTPAGINDPLDANYFRKLTDEEILAATGASDLNMIFYQVPYVTTQSGTLDARYTYTAFLIDDEAGGGDPDPFDALLICIGTVQAGDSVTTARLEIGLGVQSGT
;
A
#
# COMPACT_ATOMS: atom_id res chain seq x y z
N MET A 1 -39.57 -64.39 -30.13
CA MET A 1 -38.47 -63.97 -29.23
C MET A 1 -38.29 -62.46 -29.36
N ASN A 2 -38.09 -61.76 -28.23
CA ASN A 2 -37.76 -60.33 -28.07
C ASN A 2 -38.80 -59.25 -28.44
N ARG A 3 -39.67 -58.91 -27.48
CA ARG A 3 -40.18 -57.53 -27.32
C ARG A 3 -39.22 -56.79 -26.38
N GLN A 4 -38.33 -55.98 -26.93
CA GLN A 4 -37.40 -55.16 -26.17
C GLN A 4 -38.07 -53.91 -25.61
N ARG A 5 -38.02 -53.78 -24.28
CA ARG A 5 -37.68 -52.60 -23.46
C ARG A 5 -37.57 -51.24 -24.18
N THR A 6 -38.66 -50.66 -24.64
CA THR A 6 -38.68 -49.27 -25.17
C THR A 6 -38.90 -48.20 -24.09
N GLY A 7 -39.46 -48.58 -22.93
CA GLY A 7 -39.66 -47.67 -21.78
C GLY A 7 -38.37 -47.32 -21.02
N GLU A 8 -37.47 -48.29 -20.84
CA GLU A 8 -36.20 -48.11 -20.10
C GLU A 8 -35.20 -47.21 -20.85
N GLN A 9 -35.18 -47.25 -22.19
CA GLN A 9 -34.27 -46.43 -22.99
C GLN A 9 -34.62 -44.94 -22.97
N ARG A 10 -35.91 -44.59 -22.93
CA ARG A 10 -36.34 -43.17 -22.90
C ARG A 10 -35.97 -42.47 -21.59
N GLY A 11 -36.03 -43.18 -20.46
CA GLY A 11 -35.59 -42.65 -19.17
C GLY A 11 -34.08 -42.46 -19.09
N ALA A 12 -33.31 -43.42 -19.61
CA ALA A 12 -31.85 -43.33 -19.66
C ALA A 12 -31.37 -42.14 -20.51
N THR A 13 -31.98 -41.90 -21.67
CA THR A 13 -31.63 -40.74 -22.52
C THR A 13 -31.89 -39.40 -21.82
N LEU A 14 -33.00 -39.28 -21.08
CA LEU A 14 -33.32 -38.07 -20.33
C LEU A 14 -32.30 -37.80 -19.21
N ILE A 15 -31.90 -38.85 -18.48
CA ILE A 15 -30.89 -38.75 -17.41
C ILE A 15 -29.54 -38.30 -17.98
N ILE A 16 -29.12 -38.88 -19.11
CA ILE A 16 -27.88 -38.50 -19.78
C ILE A 16 -27.94 -37.02 -20.21
N LEU A 17 -29.07 -36.59 -20.77
CA LEU A 17 -29.25 -35.19 -21.19
C LEU A 17 -29.13 -34.22 -20.00
N ILE A 18 -29.78 -34.53 -18.87
CA ILE A 18 -29.72 -33.72 -17.66
C ILE A 18 -28.28 -33.65 -17.11
N MET A 19 -27.55 -34.78 -17.09
CA MET A 19 -26.14 -34.80 -16.69
C MET A 19 -25.27 -33.93 -17.60
N VAL A 20 -25.45 -34.01 -18.91
CA VAL A 20 -24.67 -33.20 -19.87
C VAL A 20 -24.98 -31.72 -19.70
N ILE A 21 -26.25 -31.34 -19.53
CA ILE A 21 -26.64 -29.95 -19.31
C ILE A 21 -26.06 -29.43 -17.98
N ALA A 22 -26.15 -30.22 -16.91
CA ALA A 22 -25.58 -29.84 -15.61
C ALA A 22 -24.06 -29.65 -15.68
N PHE A 23 -23.36 -30.53 -16.40
CA PHE A 23 -21.92 -30.42 -16.61
C PHE A 23 -21.54 -29.18 -17.45
N LEU A 24 -22.26 -28.93 -18.54
CA LEU A 24 -22.06 -27.73 -19.37
C LEU A 24 -22.35 -26.43 -18.59
N LEU A 25 -23.35 -26.42 -17.72
CA LEU A 25 -23.65 -25.31 -16.82
C LEU A 25 -22.50 -25.06 -15.81
N ALA A 26 -21.97 -26.12 -15.20
CA ALA A 26 -20.85 -26.02 -14.28
C ALA A 26 -19.58 -25.46 -14.95
N ILE A 27 -19.26 -25.94 -16.16
CA ILE A 27 -18.16 -25.39 -16.96
C ILE A 27 -18.41 -23.93 -17.32
N GLY A 28 -19.63 -23.60 -17.75
CA GLY A 28 -20.01 -22.22 -18.09
C GLY A 28 -19.81 -21.26 -16.92
N MET A 29 -20.25 -21.64 -15.72
CA MET A 29 -20.04 -20.84 -14.50
C MET A 29 -18.55 -20.72 -14.14
N LEU A 30 -17.76 -21.79 -14.26
CA LEU A 30 -16.34 -21.76 -13.99
C LEU A 30 -15.59 -20.81 -14.95
N VAL A 31 -15.91 -20.86 -16.24
CA VAL A 31 -15.30 -19.98 -17.25
C VAL A 31 -15.65 -18.51 -16.95
N LEU A 32 -16.91 -18.22 -16.62
CA LEU A 32 -17.32 -16.85 -16.25
C LEU A 32 -16.57 -16.34 -15.01
N HIS A 33 -16.38 -17.19 -14.00
CA HIS A 33 -15.66 -16.83 -12.79
C HIS A 33 -14.18 -16.52 -13.07
N ILE A 34 -13.48 -17.40 -13.79
CA ILE A 34 -12.06 -17.19 -14.17
C ILE A 34 -11.91 -15.93 -15.05
N THR A 35 -12.86 -15.67 -15.94
CA THR A 35 -12.83 -14.48 -16.80
C THR A 35 -13.04 -13.19 -16.00
N GLY A 36 -13.85 -13.23 -14.93
CA GLY A 36 -14.08 -12.08 -14.06
C GLY A 36 -12.90 -11.77 -13.13
N THR A 37 -12.21 -12.78 -12.62
CA THR A 37 -11.09 -12.58 -11.68
C THR A 37 -9.82 -12.03 -12.34
N GLY A 38 -9.58 -12.32 -13.62
CA GLY A 38 -8.40 -11.84 -14.35
C GLY A 38 -8.25 -10.31 -14.39
N PRO A 39 -9.27 -9.55 -14.84
CA PRO A 39 -9.25 -8.10 -14.85
C PRO A 39 -9.14 -7.45 -13.46
N GLU A 40 -9.79 -8.03 -12.44
CA GLU A 40 -9.73 -7.52 -11.06
C GLU A 40 -8.31 -7.64 -10.48
N VAL A 41 -7.66 -8.80 -10.65
CA VAL A 41 -6.29 -9.02 -10.17
C VAL A 41 -5.30 -8.09 -10.89
N ALA A 42 -5.43 -7.94 -12.21
CA ALA A 42 -4.57 -7.02 -12.97
C ALA A 42 -4.78 -5.54 -12.57
N GLY A 43 -6.01 -5.15 -12.27
CA GLY A 43 -6.35 -3.82 -11.76
C GLY A 43 -5.68 -3.54 -10.42
N ASN A 44 -5.75 -4.50 -9.49
CA ASN A 44 -5.18 -4.39 -8.15
C ASN A 44 -3.65 -4.33 -8.18
N ILE A 45 -2.99 -5.18 -8.99
CA ILE A 45 -1.52 -5.15 -9.16
C ILE A 45 -1.08 -3.78 -9.66
N ARG A 46 -1.78 -3.22 -10.66
CA ARG A 46 -1.46 -1.89 -11.19
C ARG A 46 -1.62 -0.79 -10.13
N LEU A 47 -2.68 -0.82 -9.32
CA LEU A 47 -2.86 0.15 -8.24
C LEU A 47 -1.76 0.03 -7.19
N GLN A 48 -1.34 -1.20 -6.87
CA GLN A 48 -0.23 -1.45 -5.95
C GLN A 48 1.10 -0.92 -6.49
N GLU A 49 1.41 -1.17 -7.77
CA GLU A 49 2.61 -0.62 -8.42
C GLU A 49 2.58 0.92 -8.43
N GLN A 50 1.41 1.52 -8.69
CA GLN A 50 1.25 2.97 -8.64
C GLN A 50 1.47 3.52 -7.23
N ALA A 51 0.98 2.85 -6.19
CA ALA A 51 1.22 3.25 -4.81
C ALA A 51 2.70 3.10 -4.44
N PHE A 52 3.37 2.05 -4.91
CA PHE A 52 4.81 1.86 -4.71
C PHE A 52 5.62 2.97 -5.39
N ASN A 53 5.32 3.29 -6.66
CA ASN A 53 5.97 4.39 -7.38
C ASN A 53 5.75 5.74 -6.67
N ALA A 54 4.58 5.95 -6.05
CA ALA A 54 4.32 7.15 -5.25
C ALA A 54 5.22 7.18 -4.00
N ALA A 55 5.36 6.04 -3.32
CA ALA A 55 6.24 5.93 -2.15
C ALA A 55 7.71 6.19 -2.51
N GLU A 56 8.19 5.67 -3.65
CA GLU A 56 9.54 5.94 -4.17
C GLU A 56 9.75 7.43 -4.51
N ALA A 57 8.77 8.09 -5.13
CA ALA A 57 8.84 9.53 -5.37
C ALA A 57 8.91 10.32 -4.04
N GLY A 58 8.22 9.84 -3.00
CA GLY A 58 8.33 10.37 -1.64
C GLY A 58 9.72 10.19 -1.04
N PHE A 59 10.32 9.01 -1.23
CA PHE A 59 11.69 8.74 -0.80
C PHE A 59 12.71 9.68 -1.46
N ASP A 60 12.69 9.79 -2.79
CA ASP A 60 13.64 10.65 -3.53
C ASP A 60 13.53 12.12 -3.08
N SER A 61 12.30 12.60 -2.88
CA SER A 61 12.01 13.95 -2.43
C SER A 61 12.47 14.18 -0.99
N ALA A 62 12.14 13.25 -0.08
CA ALA A 62 12.51 13.34 1.33
C ALA A 62 14.02 13.23 1.52
N TRP A 63 14.68 12.33 0.80
CA TRP A 63 16.14 12.20 0.80
C TRP A 63 16.81 13.52 0.42
N THR A 64 16.38 14.14 -0.67
CA THR A 64 16.92 15.43 -1.12
C THR A 64 16.74 16.53 -0.08
N GLN A 65 15.58 16.58 0.60
CA GLN A 65 15.33 17.57 1.66
C GLN A 65 16.17 17.32 2.91
N ILE A 66 16.32 16.06 3.32
CA ILE A 66 17.13 15.67 4.48
C ILE A 66 18.61 15.99 4.21
N GLU A 67 19.15 15.57 3.07
CA GLU A 67 20.52 15.91 2.66
C GLU A 67 20.74 17.43 2.64
N GLY A 68 19.80 18.18 2.05
CA GLY A 68 19.83 19.63 2.07
C GLY A 68 19.81 20.23 3.49
N SER A 69 19.17 19.56 4.44
CA SER A 69 19.11 20.01 5.84
C SER A 69 20.43 19.79 6.59
N PHE A 70 21.12 18.67 6.34
CA PHE A 70 22.47 18.42 6.84
C PHE A 70 23.52 19.36 6.24
N VAL A 71 23.42 19.69 4.95
CA VAL A 71 24.38 20.56 4.29
C VAL A 71 24.13 22.05 4.57
N GLY A 72 22.87 22.47 4.62
CA GLY A 72 22.49 23.88 4.57
C GLY A 72 21.69 24.41 5.76
N ALA A 73 20.92 23.56 6.45
CA ALA A 73 20.06 23.97 7.57
C ALA A 73 20.70 23.72 8.95
N GLY A 74 21.88 23.12 8.99
CA GLY A 74 22.65 22.90 10.22
C GLY A 74 22.21 21.68 11.03
N TRP A 75 21.55 20.71 10.41
CA TRP A 75 21.29 19.42 11.07
C TRP A 75 22.63 18.73 11.38
N THR A 76 22.79 18.31 12.63
CA THR A 76 23.96 17.55 13.08
C THR A 76 23.64 16.07 13.34
N ASN A 77 22.35 15.76 13.53
CA ASN A 77 21.80 14.45 13.84
C ASN A 77 20.27 14.48 13.54
N PHE A 78 19.56 13.37 13.78
CA PHE A 78 18.11 13.27 13.55
C PHE A 78 17.26 13.64 14.78
N ASP A 79 17.89 13.84 15.93
CA ASP A 79 17.19 14.18 17.18
C ASP A 79 16.35 15.46 17.03
N GLY A 80 15.12 15.40 17.53
CA GLY A 80 14.13 16.48 17.42
C GLY A 80 13.46 16.60 16.04
N HIS A 81 13.76 15.73 15.07
CA HIS A 81 13.18 15.74 13.72
C HIS A 81 12.18 14.61 13.46
N TYR A 82 11.82 13.83 14.47
CA TYR A 82 10.82 12.77 14.39
C TYR A 82 9.40 13.31 14.54
N ILE A 83 8.42 12.72 13.85
CA ILE A 83 7.02 13.11 14.05
C ILE A 83 6.56 12.80 15.48
N THR A 84 5.62 13.60 15.98
CA THR A 84 5.15 13.51 17.37
C THR A 84 3.66 13.22 17.47
N THR A 85 2.96 13.30 16.33
CA THR A 85 1.53 13.01 16.22
C THR A 85 1.28 11.78 15.36
N PRO A 86 0.35 10.88 15.75
CA PRO A 86 -0.28 10.80 17.06
C PRO A 86 0.73 10.54 18.19
N ALA A 87 0.38 10.92 19.42
CA ALA A 87 1.22 10.65 20.58
C ALA A 87 1.46 9.14 20.72
N GLY A 88 2.72 8.76 20.92
CA GLY A 88 3.15 7.35 20.98
C GLY A 88 3.48 6.72 19.63
N ILE A 89 3.46 7.47 18.51
CA ILE A 89 3.76 6.91 17.19
C ILE A 89 5.16 6.27 17.07
N ASN A 90 6.12 6.77 17.82
CA ASN A 90 7.48 6.23 17.87
C ASN A 90 7.65 5.09 18.90
N ASP A 91 6.74 4.91 19.87
CA ASP A 91 6.96 3.98 21.00
C ASP A 91 6.41 2.55 20.70
N PRO A 92 7.25 1.50 20.58
CA PRO A 92 6.85 0.12 20.37
C PRO A 92 5.89 -0.44 21.42
N LEU A 93 5.85 0.12 22.63
CA LEU A 93 4.93 -0.30 23.69
C LEU A 93 3.55 0.37 23.56
N ASP A 94 3.47 1.53 22.91
CA ASP A 94 2.21 2.26 22.72
C ASP A 94 1.30 1.59 21.68
N ALA A 95 -0.01 1.81 21.78
CA ALA A 95 -0.98 1.30 20.81
C ALA A 95 -0.88 2.02 19.46
N ASN A 96 -0.45 3.28 19.47
CA ASN A 96 -0.30 4.13 18.29
C ASN A 96 1.04 3.93 17.57
N TYR A 97 1.88 2.97 18.00
CA TYR A 97 3.14 2.67 17.34
C TYR A 97 2.92 2.45 15.84
N PHE A 98 3.71 3.10 14.99
CA PHE A 98 3.47 3.11 13.54
C PHE A 98 3.40 1.71 12.90
N ARG A 99 4.13 0.71 13.43
CA ARG A 99 4.06 -0.69 12.93
C ARG A 99 2.81 -1.45 13.38
N LYS A 100 2.06 -0.93 14.36
CA LYS A 100 0.77 -1.47 14.80
C LYS A 100 -0.41 -0.86 14.04
N LEU A 101 -0.18 0.20 13.27
CA LEU A 101 -1.19 0.95 12.53
C LEU A 101 -1.11 0.66 11.03
N THR A 102 -2.26 0.63 10.36
CA THR A 102 -2.31 0.61 8.89
C THR A 102 -1.87 1.96 8.31
N ASP A 103 -1.55 2.00 7.02
CA ASP A 103 -1.18 3.24 6.34
C ASP A 103 -2.28 4.30 6.47
N GLU A 104 -3.54 3.89 6.32
CA GLU A 104 -4.70 4.77 6.42
C GLU A 104 -4.89 5.32 7.83
N GLU A 105 -4.67 4.49 8.86
CA GLU A 105 -4.73 4.91 10.26
C GLU A 105 -3.64 5.95 10.57
N ILE A 106 -2.42 5.73 10.08
CA ILE A 106 -1.32 6.71 10.21
C ILE A 106 -1.68 8.00 9.48
N LEU A 107 -2.13 7.93 8.23
CA LEU A 107 -2.46 9.12 7.43
C LEU A 107 -3.63 9.92 8.02
N ALA A 108 -4.57 9.25 8.70
CA ALA A 108 -5.69 9.89 9.39
C ALA A 108 -5.30 10.50 10.74
N ALA A 109 -4.34 9.89 11.44
CA ALA A 109 -3.88 10.33 12.76
C ALA A 109 -2.75 11.37 12.69
N THR A 110 -2.01 11.41 11.58
CA THR A 110 -0.96 12.39 11.26
C THR A 110 -1.54 13.54 10.44
N GLY A 111 -0.76 14.61 10.26
CA GLY A 111 -1.17 15.73 9.42
C GLY A 111 -0.04 16.69 9.10
N ALA A 112 -0.26 17.54 8.10
CA ALA A 112 0.65 18.61 7.71
C ALA A 112 0.92 19.65 8.83
N SER A 113 0.15 19.61 9.92
CA SER A 113 0.34 20.48 11.09
C SER A 113 1.43 20.00 12.05
N ASP A 114 1.91 18.76 11.92
CA ASP A 114 3.07 18.31 12.68
C ASP A 114 4.31 19.06 12.17
N LEU A 115 5.06 19.68 13.08
CA LEU A 115 6.22 20.50 12.74
C LEU A 115 7.35 19.68 12.10
N ASN A 116 7.39 18.37 12.38
CA ASN A 116 8.41 17.46 11.90
C ASN A 116 7.93 16.61 10.71
N MET A 117 6.75 16.91 10.18
CA MET A 117 6.28 16.32 8.93
C MET A 117 7.12 16.84 7.76
N ILE A 118 7.77 15.94 7.01
CA ILE A 118 8.59 16.32 5.85
C ILE A 118 7.65 16.64 4.68
N PHE A 119 6.78 15.70 4.33
CA PHE A 119 5.78 15.86 3.27
C PHE A 119 4.47 15.19 3.67
N TYR A 120 3.34 15.87 3.47
CA TYR A 120 2.02 15.31 3.72
C TYR A 120 1.14 15.38 2.48
N GLN A 121 0.73 14.21 1.98
CA GLN A 121 -0.17 14.05 0.83
C GLN A 121 0.21 14.93 -0.37
N VAL A 122 1.50 14.95 -0.72
CA VAL A 122 2.01 15.75 -1.84
C VAL A 122 1.74 15.02 -3.16
N PRO A 123 1.04 15.64 -4.12
CA PRO A 123 0.79 15.03 -5.42
C PRO A 123 2.05 15.06 -6.30
N TYR A 124 2.31 13.97 -7.03
CA TYR A 124 3.53 13.84 -7.83
C TYR A 124 3.29 13.56 -9.33
N VAL A 125 2.10 13.10 -9.70
CA VAL A 125 1.73 12.82 -11.11
C VAL A 125 1.06 14.05 -11.72
N THR A 126 1.36 14.33 -12.99
CA THR A 126 0.66 15.36 -13.77
C THR A 126 -0.42 14.76 -14.66
N THR A 127 -1.58 15.40 -14.69
CA THR A 127 -2.68 15.12 -15.61
C THR A 127 -2.33 15.57 -17.03
N GLN A 128 -3.14 15.16 -18.01
CA GLN A 128 -2.97 15.59 -19.42
C GLN A 128 -3.08 17.11 -19.61
N SER A 129 -3.72 17.84 -18.69
CA SER A 129 -3.79 19.30 -18.69
C SER A 129 -2.57 19.97 -18.02
N GLY A 130 -1.60 19.19 -17.54
CA GLY A 130 -0.41 19.67 -16.83
C GLY A 130 -0.64 20.02 -15.35
N THR A 131 -1.83 19.74 -14.81
CA THR A 131 -2.16 19.96 -13.39
C THR A 131 -1.77 18.74 -12.57
N LEU A 132 -1.27 18.92 -11.34
CA LEU A 132 -0.99 17.81 -10.43
C LEU A 132 -2.26 17.03 -10.06
N ASP A 133 -2.16 15.71 -10.06
CA ASP A 133 -3.27 14.80 -9.76
C ASP A 133 -3.26 14.42 -8.28
N ALA A 134 -4.22 14.96 -7.52
CA ALA A 134 -4.36 14.71 -6.09
C ALA A 134 -4.72 13.26 -5.72
N ARG A 135 -4.99 12.40 -6.71
CA ARG A 135 -5.21 10.96 -6.47
C ARG A 135 -3.92 10.19 -6.24
N TYR A 136 -2.78 10.75 -6.65
CA TYR A 136 -1.47 10.10 -6.59
C TYR A 136 -0.56 10.92 -5.69
N THR A 137 -0.53 10.58 -4.42
CA THR A 137 0.17 11.37 -3.40
C THR A 137 1.18 10.54 -2.64
N TYR A 138 2.17 11.20 -2.06
CA TYR A 138 3.06 10.60 -1.08
C TYR A 138 3.07 11.39 0.22
N THR A 139 3.39 10.70 1.31
CA THR A 139 3.63 11.28 2.64
C THR A 139 4.96 10.72 3.14
N ALA A 140 5.82 11.58 3.68
CA ALA A 140 7.13 11.20 4.17
C ALA A 140 7.42 11.85 5.53
N PHE A 141 7.98 11.08 6.45
CA PHE A 141 8.35 11.54 7.79
C PHE A 141 9.39 10.62 8.44
N LEU A 142 10.02 11.10 9.51
CA LEU A 142 11.00 10.35 10.30
C LEU A 142 10.37 9.77 11.56
N ILE A 143 10.78 8.54 11.87
CA ILE A 143 10.49 7.83 13.12
C ILE A 143 11.82 7.55 13.82
N ASP A 144 11.80 7.67 15.15
CA ASP A 144 12.88 7.22 16.02
C ASP A 144 12.83 5.68 16.11
N ASP A 145 13.89 5.02 15.64
CA ASP A 145 13.98 3.55 15.61
C ASP A 145 14.45 2.93 16.93
N GLU A 146 15.01 3.74 17.82
CA GLU A 146 15.44 3.36 19.17
C GLU A 146 14.37 3.71 20.25
N ALA A 147 13.28 4.35 19.85
CA ALA A 147 12.19 4.67 20.74
C ALA A 147 11.66 3.41 21.47
N GLY A 148 11.53 3.50 22.79
CA GLY A 148 11.00 2.44 23.65
C GLY A 148 11.96 1.29 24.03
N GLY A 149 13.23 1.35 23.63
CA GLY A 149 14.29 0.53 24.23
C GLY A 149 15.54 0.42 23.37
N GLY A 150 16.72 0.49 24.00
CA GLY A 150 18.01 0.57 23.32
C GLY A 150 18.91 1.61 24.00
N ASP A 151 20.15 1.75 23.51
CA ASP A 151 20.97 2.92 23.84
C ASP A 151 20.61 4.01 22.82
N PRO A 152 20.17 5.21 23.25
CA PRO A 152 19.76 6.25 22.32
C PRO A 152 20.89 6.61 21.33
N ASP A 153 20.65 6.40 20.05
CA ASP A 153 21.52 6.84 18.96
C ASP A 153 20.77 7.87 18.09
N PRO A 154 21.16 9.15 18.09
CA PRO A 154 20.51 10.15 17.27
C PRO A 154 21.05 10.19 15.83
N PHE A 155 22.02 9.35 15.48
CA PHE A 155 22.69 9.36 14.17
C PHE A 155 22.02 8.46 13.14
N ASP A 156 21.02 7.68 13.53
CA ASP A 156 20.13 6.96 12.64
C ASP A 156 18.65 7.33 12.89
N ALA A 157 17.84 6.96 11.91
CA ALA A 157 16.40 7.20 11.91
C ALA A 157 15.72 6.29 10.87
N LEU A 158 14.43 6.01 11.07
CA LEU A 158 13.60 5.38 10.05
C LEU A 158 12.86 6.45 9.23
N LEU A 159 13.18 6.55 7.95
CA LEU A 159 12.38 7.28 6.98
C LEU A 159 11.22 6.42 6.52
N ILE A 160 10.01 6.89 6.80
CA ILE A 160 8.76 6.26 6.37
C ILE A 160 8.24 7.05 5.17
N CYS A 161 8.00 6.35 4.06
CA CYS A 161 7.37 6.92 2.87
C CYS A 161 6.10 6.12 2.54
N ILE A 162 4.94 6.76 2.62
CA ILE A 162 3.65 6.15 2.28
C ILE A 162 3.18 6.75 0.96
N GLY A 163 3.13 5.92 -0.07
CA GLY A 163 2.48 6.23 -1.33
C GLY A 163 0.99 5.90 -1.27
N THR A 164 0.16 6.74 -1.87
CA THR A 164 -1.29 6.61 -1.85
C THR A 164 -1.87 6.83 -3.25
N VAL A 165 -2.73 5.90 -3.67
CA VAL A 165 -3.49 5.97 -4.91
C VAL A 165 -4.97 5.90 -4.60
N GLN A 166 -5.72 6.93 -4.98
CA GLN A 166 -7.16 6.96 -4.85
C GLN A 166 -7.86 6.61 -6.18
N ALA A 167 -8.60 5.53 -6.17
CA ALA A 167 -9.41 5.04 -7.29
C ALA A 167 -10.89 5.01 -6.90
N GLY A 168 -11.60 6.12 -7.11
CA GLY A 168 -12.98 6.27 -6.64
C GLY A 168 -13.03 6.30 -5.10
N ASP A 169 -13.81 5.39 -4.52
CA ASP A 169 -13.91 5.23 -3.06
C ASP A 169 -12.82 4.32 -2.48
N SER A 170 -12.02 3.66 -3.33
CA SER A 170 -10.93 2.79 -2.91
C SER A 170 -9.64 3.57 -2.76
N VAL A 171 -8.92 3.31 -1.68
CA VAL A 171 -7.56 3.77 -1.45
C VAL A 171 -6.64 2.56 -1.50
N THR A 172 -5.51 2.71 -2.19
CA THR A 172 -4.43 1.72 -2.20
C THR A 172 -3.17 2.41 -1.72
N THR A 173 -2.45 1.77 -0.79
CA THR A 173 -1.23 2.33 -0.22
C THR A 173 -0.05 1.38 -0.40
N ALA A 174 1.15 1.95 -0.31
CA ALA A 174 2.39 1.21 -0.17
C ALA A 174 3.31 1.98 0.78
N ARG A 175 3.91 1.28 1.73
CA ARG A 175 4.86 1.83 2.69
C ARG A 175 6.27 1.36 2.39
N LEU A 176 7.20 2.30 2.32
CA LEU A 176 8.63 2.05 2.39
C LEU A 176 9.12 2.46 3.79
N GLU A 177 9.89 1.57 4.42
CA GLU A 177 10.62 1.85 5.65
C GLU A 177 12.11 1.78 5.34
N ILE A 178 12.80 2.92 5.40
CA ILE A 178 14.22 3.03 5.03
C ILE A 178 15.00 3.48 6.25
N GLY A 179 16.00 2.69 6.66
CA GLY A 179 16.97 3.11 7.67
C GLY A 179 17.93 4.15 7.08
N LEU A 180 18.01 5.31 7.71
CA LEU A 180 18.97 6.35 7.41
C LEU A 180 20.05 6.37 8.49
N GLY A 181 21.28 6.72 8.12
CA GLY A 181 22.38 6.86 9.05
C GLY A 181 23.32 7.96 8.64
N VAL A 182 23.80 8.75 9.60
CA VAL A 182 24.82 9.77 9.40
C VAL A 182 26.18 9.11 9.40
N GLN A 183 26.86 9.13 8.25
CA GLN A 183 28.23 8.65 8.18
C GLN A 183 29.18 9.67 8.81
N SER A 184 29.76 9.33 9.96
CA SER A 184 30.88 10.08 10.52
C SER A 184 32.13 9.84 9.66
N GLY A 185 32.61 10.88 8.97
CA GLY A 185 33.83 10.81 8.17
C GLY A 185 35.05 10.54 9.06
N THR A 186 35.72 9.41 8.85
CA THR A 186 37.10 9.16 9.30
C THR A 186 38.11 9.75 8.34
#